data_AF-A0A2P5BZN5-F1
#
_entry.id   AF-A0A2P5BZN5-F1
#
_cell.length_a   1.000
_cell.length_b   1.000
_cell.length_c   1.000
_cell.angle_alpha   90.00
_cell.angle_beta   90.00
_cell.angle_gamma   90.00
#
_symmetry.space_group_name_H-M   'P 1'
#
loop_
_entity.id
_entity.type
_entity.pdbx_description
1 polymer ?
#
loop_
_entity_poly.entity_id
_entity_poly.type
_entity_poly.pdbx_seq_one_letter_code
_entity_poly.pdbx_strand_id
1 'polypeptide(L)'
;MKTLILLVLQTALLLTLSQNLHVAAAEDETQKRTYIVHMDKSSKPAAFDDHFNWYESSLKAVSESANMFYTYNHAIHGFATRLSEKEAELLKRRSGVLSIIPEVRYEAQTTRTPEFLGLENTAPFLPGSKILSDLVIGVLDTGVWPESPSYHDKGLGPIPRSWKGECE
;
A
#
# COMPACT_ATOMS: atom_id res chain seq x y z
N MET A 1 53.69 11.03 27.94
CA MET A 1 52.97 9.73 27.99
C MET A 1 51.46 9.90 28.05
N LYS A 2 50.89 10.67 29.02
CA LYS A 2 49.43 10.89 29.15
C LYS A 2 48.76 11.53 27.91
N THR A 3 49.37 12.54 27.31
CA THR A 3 48.88 13.22 26.10
C THR A 3 48.87 12.31 24.86
N LEU A 4 49.87 11.46 24.71
CA LEU A 4 49.96 10.50 23.60
C LEU A 4 48.86 9.43 23.71
N ILE A 5 48.61 8.93 24.93
CA ILE A 5 47.53 7.96 25.19
C ILE A 5 46.16 8.58 24.88
N LEU A 6 45.94 9.85 25.25
CA LEU A 6 44.67 10.55 24.98
C LEU A 6 44.40 10.73 23.48
N LEU A 7 45.45 11.08 22.70
CA LEU A 7 45.38 11.19 21.24
C LEU A 7 45.03 9.85 20.57
N VAL A 8 45.67 8.75 21.00
CA VAL A 8 45.40 7.40 20.47
C VAL A 8 43.95 6.99 20.75
N LEU A 9 43.45 7.25 21.96
CA LEU A 9 42.07 6.95 22.33
C LEU A 9 41.05 7.77 21.52
N GLN A 10 41.31 9.06 21.28
CA GLN A 10 40.45 9.89 20.44
C GLN A 10 40.43 9.42 18.98
N THR A 11 41.58 9.06 18.41
CA THR A 11 41.63 8.54 17.04
C THR A 11 40.96 7.19 16.91
N ALA A 12 41.09 6.30 17.91
CA ALA A 12 40.42 5.00 17.93
C ALA A 12 38.90 5.17 18.01
N LEU A 13 38.42 6.09 18.86
CA LEU A 13 36.99 6.40 18.98
C LEU A 13 36.42 7.00 17.69
N LEU A 14 37.14 7.91 17.02
CA LEU A 14 36.75 8.46 15.72
C LEU A 14 36.68 7.38 14.63
N LEU A 15 37.62 6.43 14.63
CA LEU A 15 37.61 5.31 13.68
C LEU A 15 36.43 4.36 13.92
N THR A 16 36.09 4.06 15.17
CA THR A 16 34.95 3.18 15.48
C THR A 16 33.62 3.87 15.15
N LEU A 17 33.50 5.16 15.42
CA LEU A 17 32.34 5.96 15.03
C LEU A 17 32.15 6.01 13.51
N SER A 18 33.24 6.17 12.73
CA SER A 18 33.14 6.20 11.27
C SER A 18 32.78 4.84 10.67
N GLN A 19 33.32 3.74 11.22
CA GLN A 19 32.96 2.38 10.80
C GLN A 19 31.48 2.06 11.06
N ASN A 20 30.96 2.40 12.25
CA ASN A 20 29.56 2.17 12.60
C ASN A 20 28.59 2.95 11.68
N LEU A 21 28.94 4.21 11.35
CA LEU A 21 28.12 5.03 10.45
C LEU A 21 28.07 4.44 9.03
N HIS A 22 29.17 3.87 8.56
CA HIS A 22 29.24 3.28 7.22
C HIS A 22 28.43 1.97 7.12
N VAL A 23 28.45 1.15 8.18
CA VAL A 23 27.64 -0.08 8.27
C VAL A 23 26.15 0.23 8.27
N ALA A 24 25.70 1.21 9.07
CA ALA A 24 24.29 1.61 9.11
C ALA A 24 23.77 2.12 7.76
N ALA A 25 24.57 2.92 7.04
CA ALA A 25 24.21 3.39 5.71
C ALA A 25 24.16 2.25 4.66
N ALA A 26 25.04 1.25 4.78
CA ALA A 26 25.06 0.09 3.90
C ALA A 26 23.88 -0.88 4.17
N GLU A 27 23.45 -1.01 5.42
CA GLU A 27 22.24 -1.78 5.77
C GLU A 27 20.98 -1.15 5.16
N ASP A 28 20.84 0.18 5.20
CA ASP A 28 19.68 0.87 4.63
C ASP A 28 19.64 0.74 3.09
N GLU A 29 20.80 0.78 2.41
CA GLU A 29 20.87 0.55 0.95
C GLU A 29 20.47 -0.88 0.53
N THR A 30 20.61 -1.88 1.39
CA THR A 30 20.31 -3.28 1.08
C THR A 30 18.91 -3.72 1.52
N GLN A 31 18.27 -2.97 2.43
CA GLN A 31 16.95 -3.30 2.92
C GLN A 31 15.88 -3.07 1.84
N LYS A 32 15.23 -4.17 1.41
CA LYS A 32 14.12 -4.08 0.46
C LYS A 32 12.79 -3.80 1.17
N ARG A 33 12.10 -2.74 0.75
CA ARG A 33 10.75 -2.36 1.20
C ARG A 33 9.73 -2.64 0.12
N THR A 34 8.47 -2.76 0.50
CA THR A 34 7.37 -2.91 -0.44
C THR A 34 7.02 -1.56 -1.04
N TYR A 35 6.82 -1.52 -2.36
CA TYR A 35 6.39 -0.35 -3.09
C TYR A 35 5.20 -0.66 -3.98
N ILE A 36 4.32 0.32 -4.11
CA ILE A 36 3.27 0.40 -5.12
C ILE A 36 3.81 1.26 -6.26
N VAL A 37 3.97 0.66 -7.43
CA VAL A 37 4.42 1.31 -8.66
C VAL A 37 3.20 1.63 -9.50
N HIS A 38 2.96 2.91 -9.73
CA HIS A 38 1.89 3.41 -10.59
C HIS A 38 2.45 3.65 -12.00
N MET A 39 1.83 3.02 -12.98
CA MET A 39 2.21 3.02 -14.39
C MET A 39 1.17 3.74 -15.23
N ASP A 40 1.63 4.51 -16.20
CA ASP A 40 0.78 5.05 -17.26
C ASP A 40 0.44 3.95 -18.25
N LYS A 41 -0.77 3.41 -18.13
CA LYS A 41 -1.29 2.38 -19.04
C LYS A 41 -1.24 2.81 -20.52
N SER A 42 -1.43 4.09 -20.81
CA SER A 42 -1.48 4.58 -22.19
C SER A 42 -0.09 4.64 -22.85
N SER A 43 0.97 4.69 -22.04
CA SER A 43 2.36 4.76 -22.49
C SER A 43 2.99 3.39 -22.82
N LYS A 44 2.21 2.30 -22.85
CA LYS A 44 2.74 0.97 -23.18
C LYS A 44 3.36 0.97 -24.59
N PRO A 45 4.65 0.64 -24.72
CA PRO A 45 5.28 0.54 -26.04
C PRO A 45 4.64 -0.57 -26.87
N ALA A 46 4.50 -0.33 -28.18
CA ALA A 46 3.94 -1.30 -29.12
C ALA A 46 4.74 -2.62 -29.20
N ALA A 47 6.00 -2.62 -28.76
CA ALA A 47 6.86 -3.79 -28.70
C ALA A 47 6.43 -4.83 -27.66
N PHE A 48 5.55 -4.47 -26.72
CA PHE A 48 5.02 -5.39 -25.71
C PHE A 48 3.60 -5.80 -26.07
N ASP A 49 3.30 -7.10 -26.00
CA ASP A 49 1.96 -7.64 -26.26
C ASP A 49 0.95 -7.13 -25.22
N ASP A 50 1.30 -7.21 -23.93
CA ASP A 50 0.48 -6.79 -22.81
C ASP A 50 1.23 -5.90 -21.80
N HIS A 51 0.47 -5.31 -20.88
CA HIS A 51 1.02 -4.45 -19.82
C HIS A 51 1.85 -5.23 -18.80
N PHE A 52 1.55 -6.52 -18.58
CA PHE A 52 2.27 -7.33 -17.59
C PHE A 52 3.74 -7.53 -18.00
N ASN A 53 3.97 -7.94 -19.24
CA ASN A 53 5.31 -8.13 -19.80
C ASN A 53 6.11 -6.82 -19.84
N TRP A 54 5.43 -5.70 -20.14
CA TRP A 54 6.04 -4.38 -20.08
C TRP A 54 6.46 -3.99 -18.66
N TYR A 55 5.58 -4.21 -17.67
CA TYR A 55 5.89 -3.92 -16.27
C TYR A 55 7.01 -4.80 -15.73
N GLU A 56 6.99 -6.10 -16.05
CA GLU A 56 8.04 -7.04 -15.67
C GLU A 56 9.39 -6.63 -16.27
N SER A 57 9.43 -6.33 -17.57
CA SER A 57 10.64 -5.81 -18.22
C SER A 57 11.11 -4.50 -17.58
N SER A 58 10.16 -3.62 -17.22
CA SER A 58 10.42 -2.35 -16.52
C SER A 58 11.14 -2.59 -15.18
N LEU A 59 10.66 -3.54 -14.39
CA LEU A 59 11.23 -3.98 -13.12
C LEU A 59 12.60 -4.66 -13.27
N LYS A 60 12.71 -5.61 -14.21
CA LYS A 60 13.93 -6.43 -14.36
C LYS A 60 15.16 -5.62 -14.75
N ALA A 61 15.02 -4.51 -15.49
CA ALA A 61 16.20 -3.71 -15.81
C ALA A 61 16.75 -2.87 -14.65
N VAL A 62 16.05 -2.79 -13.51
CA VAL A 62 16.59 -2.15 -12.30
C VAL A 62 16.91 -3.16 -11.20
N SER A 63 16.28 -4.34 -11.24
CA SER A 63 16.51 -5.41 -10.27
C SER A 63 16.22 -6.77 -10.89
N GLU A 64 17.26 -7.54 -11.18
CA GLU A 64 17.13 -8.87 -11.77
C GLU A 64 16.38 -9.85 -10.84
N SER A 65 16.58 -9.69 -9.52
CA SER A 65 15.99 -10.57 -8.49
C SER A 65 14.57 -10.18 -8.07
N ALA A 66 14.13 -8.94 -8.33
CA ALA A 66 12.80 -8.50 -7.92
C ALA A 66 11.71 -9.11 -8.81
N ASN A 67 10.58 -9.46 -8.20
CA ASN A 67 9.40 -9.95 -8.91
C ASN A 67 8.18 -9.10 -8.51
N MET A 68 7.20 -9.04 -9.41
CA MET A 68 5.90 -8.46 -9.09
C MET A 68 5.08 -9.51 -8.34
N PHE A 69 4.52 -9.16 -7.18
CA PHE A 69 3.64 -10.06 -6.43
C PHE A 69 2.17 -9.64 -6.51
N TYR A 70 1.88 -8.45 -7.05
CA TYR A 70 0.53 -8.01 -7.35
C TYR A 70 0.53 -7.07 -8.57
N THR A 71 -0.53 -7.10 -9.38
CA THR A 71 -0.72 -6.20 -10.52
C THR A 71 -2.09 -5.50 -10.40
N TYR A 72 -2.10 -4.18 -10.50
CA TYR A 72 -3.30 -3.36 -10.44
C TYR A 72 -3.80 -3.08 -11.87
N ASN A 73 -5.08 -3.37 -12.14
CA ASN A 73 -5.67 -3.32 -13.48
C ASN A 73 -6.99 -2.53 -13.59
N HIS A 74 -7.51 -1.99 -12.48
CA HIS A 74 -8.85 -1.39 -12.43
C HIS A 74 -8.83 0.07 -11.98
N ALA A 75 -8.70 0.34 -10.68
CA ALA A 75 -8.71 1.70 -10.14
C ALA A 75 -7.42 2.46 -10.45
N ILE A 76 -6.29 1.75 -10.45
CA ILE A 76 -4.98 2.23 -10.90
C ILE A 76 -4.36 1.15 -11.78
N HIS A 77 -3.35 1.53 -12.56
CA HIS A 77 -2.58 0.62 -13.40
C HIS A 77 -1.13 0.53 -12.92
N GLY A 78 -0.61 -0.67 -12.71
CA GLY A 78 0.76 -0.83 -12.22
C GLY A 78 0.94 -2.10 -11.42
N PHE A 79 1.89 -2.13 -10.49
CA PHE A 79 2.24 -3.35 -9.77
C PHE A 79 2.82 -3.08 -8.37
N ALA A 80 2.83 -4.12 -7.53
CA ALA A 80 3.52 -4.10 -6.25
C ALA A 80 4.75 -5.01 -6.29
N THR A 81 5.85 -4.54 -5.71
CA THR A 81 7.13 -5.26 -5.67
C THR A 81 7.97 -4.86 -4.46
N ARG A 82 9.07 -5.58 -4.20
CA ARG A 82 10.05 -5.25 -3.15
C ARG A 82 11.35 -4.78 -3.78
N LEU A 83 11.78 -3.57 -3.42
CA LEU A 83 12.97 -2.90 -3.97
C LEU A 83 13.79 -2.28 -2.85
N SER A 84 15.09 -2.15 -3.04
CA SER A 84 15.87 -1.16 -2.27
C SER A 84 15.52 0.26 -2.71
N GLU A 85 15.85 1.26 -1.89
CA GLU A 85 15.60 2.66 -2.23
C GLU A 85 16.29 3.07 -3.53
N LYS A 86 17.53 2.58 -3.75
CA LYS A 86 18.27 2.80 -5.00
C LYS A 86 17.58 2.17 -6.22
N GLU A 87 17.10 0.94 -6.11
CA GLU A 87 16.35 0.29 -7.18
C GLU A 87 15.04 1.04 -7.49
N ALA A 88 14.34 1.52 -6.45
CA ALA A 88 13.13 2.31 -6.59
C ALA A 88 13.38 3.65 -7.30
N GLU A 89 14.44 4.37 -6.94
CA GLU A 89 14.82 5.63 -7.59
C GLU A 89 15.26 5.43 -9.06
N LEU A 90 15.90 4.30 -9.37
CA LEU A 90 16.19 3.93 -10.76
C LEU A 90 14.90 3.61 -11.53
N LEU A 91 13.96 2.88 -10.92
CA LEU A 91 12.68 2.54 -11.54
C LEU A 91 11.86 3.80 -11.82
N LYS A 92 11.85 4.77 -10.91
CA LYS A 92 11.13 6.04 -11.04
C LYS A 92 11.50 6.84 -12.29
N ARG A 93 12.71 6.65 -12.83
CA ARG A 93 13.21 7.33 -14.02
C ARG A 93 12.82 6.63 -15.33
N ARG A 94 12.18 5.46 -15.26
CA ARG A 94 11.80 4.67 -16.43
C ARG A 94 10.54 5.27 -17.07
N SER A 95 10.49 5.24 -18.40
CA SER A 95 9.33 5.69 -19.15
C SER A 95 8.07 4.94 -18.73
N GLY A 96 6.97 5.67 -18.58
CA GLY A 96 5.68 5.13 -18.15
C GLY A 96 5.52 4.95 -16.64
N VAL A 97 6.55 5.15 -15.82
CA VAL A 97 6.39 5.17 -14.35
C VAL A 97 5.88 6.55 -13.93
N LEU A 98 4.68 6.61 -13.35
CA LEU A 98 4.06 7.85 -12.86
C LEU A 98 4.48 8.16 -11.42
N SER A 99 4.49 7.15 -10.55
CA SER A 99 4.90 7.30 -9.15
C SER A 99 5.30 5.97 -8.54
N ILE A 100 6.16 6.02 -7.53
CA ILE A 100 6.52 4.87 -6.69
C ILE A 100 6.28 5.29 -5.26
N ILE A 101 5.41 4.58 -4.56
CA ILE A 101 4.95 4.93 -3.22
C ILE A 101 5.28 3.76 -2.29
N PRO A 102 5.97 3.99 -1.16
CA PRO A 102 6.21 2.93 -0.18
C PRO A 102 4.90 2.45 0.42
N GLU A 103 4.78 1.14 0.67
CA GLU A 103 3.65 0.56 1.38
C GLU A 103 3.54 1.16 2.79
N VAL A 104 2.32 1.52 3.17
CA VAL A 104 1.97 1.95 4.51
C VAL A 104 0.93 0.99 5.06
N ARG A 105 1.16 0.47 6.27
CA ARG A 105 0.17 -0.32 7.01
C ARG A 105 -0.67 0.62 7.87
N TYR A 106 -1.98 0.45 7.78
CA TYR A 106 -2.95 1.18 8.60
C TYR A 106 -3.48 0.24 9.68
N GLU A 107 -3.67 0.79 10.88
CA GLU A 107 -4.23 0.09 12.03
C GLU A 107 -5.68 0.52 12.25
N ALA A 108 -6.50 -0.41 12.73
CA ALA A 108 -7.89 -0.11 13.06
C ALA A 108 -7.96 0.94 14.18
N GLN A 109 -8.72 2.02 13.96
CA GLN A 109 -8.74 3.18 14.85
C GLN A 109 -9.81 3.11 15.95
N THR A 110 -10.90 2.36 15.74
CA THR A 110 -12.00 2.27 16.71
C THR A 110 -12.75 0.96 16.57
N THR A 111 -13.31 0.47 17.68
CA THR A 111 -14.29 -0.63 17.72
C THR A 111 -15.72 -0.13 17.88
N ARG A 112 -15.93 1.20 17.99
CA ARG A 112 -17.23 1.86 18.18
C ARG A 112 -17.49 2.89 17.08
N THR A 113 -17.77 2.40 15.87
CA THR A 113 -18.06 3.23 14.70
C THR A 113 -19.23 4.20 14.89
N PRO A 114 -20.37 3.83 15.52
CA PRO A 114 -21.46 4.78 15.74
C PRO A 114 -21.06 5.98 16.60
N GLU A 115 -20.30 5.76 17.68
CA GLU A 115 -19.74 6.81 18.54
C GLU A 115 -18.76 7.70 17.78
N PHE A 116 -17.81 7.07 17.07
CA PHE A 116 -16.82 7.77 16.27
C PHE A 116 -17.44 8.68 15.20
N LEU A 117 -18.54 8.24 14.59
CA LEU A 117 -19.28 9.01 13.59
C LEU A 117 -20.28 10.01 14.20
N GLY A 118 -20.41 10.07 15.54
CA GLY A 118 -21.36 10.95 16.23
C GLY A 118 -22.84 10.52 16.08
N LEU A 119 -23.10 9.24 15.80
CA LEU A 119 -24.42 8.69 15.51
C LEU A 119 -25.16 8.16 16.75
N GLU A 120 -24.57 8.23 17.95
CA GLU A 120 -25.21 7.69 19.16
C GLU A 120 -26.51 8.42 19.56
N ASN A 121 -26.63 9.70 19.22
CA ASN A 121 -27.74 10.55 19.64
C ASN A 121 -28.66 11.00 18.49
N THR A 122 -28.48 10.46 17.28
CA THR A 122 -29.37 10.77 16.16
C THR A 122 -30.63 9.89 16.22
N ALA A 123 -31.74 10.45 16.74
CA ALA A 123 -33.10 9.99 16.41
C ALA A 123 -33.26 9.87 14.87
N PRO A 124 -34.16 9.02 14.34
CA PRO A 124 -33.98 8.35 13.05
C PRO A 124 -33.80 9.36 11.92
N PHE A 125 -32.54 9.66 11.61
CA PHE A 125 -32.11 10.66 10.62
C PHE A 125 -32.30 10.15 9.18
N LEU A 126 -33.12 9.12 9.02
CA LEU A 126 -33.44 8.46 7.76
C LEU A 126 -34.88 8.87 7.38
N PRO A 127 -35.08 10.06 6.79
CA PRO A 127 -36.38 10.46 6.28
C PRO A 127 -36.81 9.45 5.21
N GLY A 128 -37.89 8.71 5.46
CA GLY A 128 -38.59 7.88 4.48
C GLY A 128 -37.73 6.86 3.72
N SER A 129 -37.84 5.59 4.13
CA SER A 129 -37.18 4.38 3.61
C SER A 129 -37.04 4.18 2.09
N LYS A 130 -37.66 4.99 1.24
CA LYS A 130 -37.57 4.87 -0.23
C LYS A 130 -36.28 5.43 -0.84
N ILE A 131 -35.60 6.38 -0.19
CA ILE A 131 -34.36 6.96 -0.75
C ILE A 131 -33.14 6.07 -0.45
N LEU A 132 -33.21 5.26 0.61
CA LEU A 132 -32.07 4.47 1.11
C LEU A 132 -32.06 3.02 0.61
N SER A 133 -33.13 2.55 -0.03
CA SER A 133 -33.22 1.15 -0.50
C SER A 133 -32.23 0.82 -1.62
N ASP A 134 -31.72 1.83 -2.33
CA ASP A 134 -30.80 1.67 -3.46
C ASP A 134 -29.39 2.23 -3.18
N LEU A 135 -29.07 2.50 -1.91
CA LEU A 135 -27.75 2.97 -1.50
C LEU A 135 -26.83 1.79 -1.16
N VAL A 136 -25.69 1.70 -1.85
CA VAL A 136 -24.62 0.74 -1.53
C VAL A 136 -23.54 1.46 -0.72
N ILE A 137 -23.29 0.99 0.50
CA ILE A 137 -22.21 1.49 1.37
C ILE A 137 -21.10 0.44 1.40
N GLY A 138 -19.92 0.81 0.87
CA GLY A 138 -18.71 -0.02 0.98
C GLY A 138 -17.98 0.25 2.28
N VAL A 139 -17.67 -0.80 3.04
CA VAL A 139 -16.90 -0.72 4.29
C VAL A 139 -15.62 -1.52 4.12
N LEU A 140 -14.47 -0.88 4.33
CA LEU A 140 -13.16 -1.53 4.34
C LEU A 140 -12.74 -1.67 5.81
N ASP A 141 -12.90 -2.87 6.36
CA ASP A 141 -12.56 -3.20 7.75
C ASP A 141 -11.99 -4.64 7.80
N THR A 142 -11.77 -5.13 9.00
CA THR A 142 -11.35 -6.48 9.38
C THR A 142 -12.38 -7.57 9.08
N GLY A 143 -13.62 -7.19 8.78
CA GLY A 143 -14.72 -8.10 8.43
C GLY A 143 -16.01 -7.76 9.16
N VAL A 144 -17.04 -8.59 8.96
CA VAL A 144 -18.32 -8.53 9.67
C VAL A 144 -18.68 -9.91 10.20
N TRP A 145 -19.67 -9.98 11.09
CA TRP A 145 -20.27 -11.25 11.55
C TRP A 145 -21.64 -11.42 10.85
N PRO A 146 -21.72 -12.15 9.71
CA PRO A 146 -22.93 -12.19 8.88
C PRO A 146 -24.15 -12.77 9.61
N GLU A 147 -23.94 -13.67 10.58
CA GLU A 147 -25.01 -14.31 11.34
C GLU A 147 -25.62 -13.40 12.43
N SER A 148 -25.07 -12.20 12.62
CA SER A 148 -25.61 -11.25 13.59
C SER A 148 -27.00 -10.80 13.17
N PRO A 149 -27.98 -10.71 14.08
CA PRO A 149 -29.33 -10.23 13.76
C PRO A 149 -29.38 -8.86 13.08
N SER A 150 -28.34 -8.03 13.25
CA SER A 150 -28.20 -6.73 12.59
C SER A 150 -28.07 -6.82 11.06
N TYR A 151 -27.65 -7.96 10.52
CA TYR A 151 -27.52 -8.19 9.07
C TYR A 151 -28.66 -9.05 8.49
N HIS A 152 -29.73 -9.29 9.26
CA HIS A 152 -30.87 -10.04 8.76
C HIS A 152 -31.61 -9.28 7.65
N ASP A 153 -31.85 -9.93 6.52
CA ASP A 153 -32.41 -9.36 5.30
C ASP A 153 -33.95 -9.25 5.31
N LYS A 154 -34.61 -9.69 6.39
CA LYS A 154 -36.08 -9.67 6.49
C LYS A 154 -36.65 -8.26 6.30
N GLY A 155 -37.46 -8.13 5.25
CA GLY A 155 -38.12 -6.86 4.89
C GLY A 155 -37.36 -6.05 3.84
N LEU A 156 -36.17 -6.50 3.41
CA LEU A 156 -35.49 -5.98 2.23
C LEU A 156 -36.08 -6.58 0.95
N GLY A 157 -35.98 -5.82 -0.15
CA GLY A 157 -36.38 -6.27 -1.48
C GLY A 157 -35.36 -7.24 -2.09
N PRO A 158 -35.58 -7.68 -3.35
CA PRO A 158 -34.59 -8.48 -4.05
C PRO A 158 -33.27 -7.72 -4.22
N ILE A 159 -32.15 -8.45 -4.30
CA ILE A 159 -30.83 -7.89 -4.60
C ILE A 159 -30.93 -7.04 -5.90
N PRO A 160 -30.43 -5.79 -5.91
CA PRO A 160 -30.47 -4.95 -7.11
C PRO A 160 -29.79 -5.62 -8.31
N ARG A 161 -30.42 -5.55 -9.49
CA ARG A 161 -29.86 -6.17 -10.73
C ARG A 161 -28.49 -5.63 -11.15
N SER A 162 -28.13 -4.44 -10.68
CA SER A 162 -26.83 -3.81 -10.93
C SER A 162 -25.72 -4.32 -9.98
N TRP A 163 -26.07 -5.03 -8.91
CA TRP A 163 -25.11 -5.62 -8.00
C TRP A 163 -24.35 -6.76 -8.69
N LYS A 164 -23.02 -6.73 -8.59
CA LYS A 164 -22.11 -7.72 -9.18
C LYS A 164 -21.32 -8.51 -8.13
N GLY A 165 -21.60 -8.28 -6.85
CA GLY A 165 -21.02 -9.06 -5.77
C GLY A 165 -21.83 -10.33 -5.53
N GLU A 166 -21.34 -11.13 -4.59
CA GLU A 166 -22.03 -12.31 -4.09
C GLU A 166 -22.63 -11.98 -2.72
N CYS A 167 -23.79 -12.57 -2.42
CA CYS A 167 -24.37 -12.57 -1.08
C CYS A 167 -24.22 -13.99 -0.54
N GLU A 168 -23.70 -14.12 0.68
CA GLU A 168 -23.63 -15.39 1.40
C GLU A 168 -24.96 -15.71 2.10
#